data_AF-A0A2M7TNT8-F1
#
_entry.id   AF-A0A2M7TNT8-F1
#
_cell.length_a   1.000
_cell.length_b   1.000
_cell.length_c   1.000
_cell.angle_alpha   90.00
_cell.angle_beta   90.00
_cell.angle_gamma   90.00
#
_symmetry.space_group_name_H-M   'P 1'
#
loop_
_entity.id
_entity.type
_entity.pdbx_description
1 polymer ?
#
loop_
_entity_poly.entity_id
_entity_poly.type
_entity_poly.pdbx_seq_one_letter_code
_entity_poly.pdbx_strand_id
1 'polypeptide(L)' 'MKLLVTGGAGFIGSNFIRYWLKNHPSDEIVSLDKLT' A
#
# COMPACT_ATOMS: atom_id res chain seq x y z
N MET A 1 -6.56 -10.01 5.42
CA MET A 1 -6.44 -10.15 3.95
C MET A 1 -5.03 -9.74 3.53
N LYS A 2 -4.51 -10.24 2.40
CA LYS A 2 -3.20 -9.81 1.87
C LYS A 2 -3.40 -8.98 0.60
N LEU A 3 -2.95 -7.73 0.60
CA LEU A 3 -3.05 -6.80 -0.53
C LEU A 3 -1.68 -6.60 -1.18
N LEU A 4 -1.62 -6.71 -2.50
CA LEU A 4 -0.50 -6.23 -3.31
C LEU A 4 -0.85 -4.87 -3.90
N VAL A 5 -0.07 -3.85 -3.57
CA VAL A 5 -0.22 -2.49 -4.12
C VAL A 5 0.94 -2.22 -5.07
N THR A 6 0.63 -2.01 -6.35
CA THR A 6 1.62 -1.55 -7.33
C THR A 6 1.72 -0.02 -7.31
N GLY A 7 2.91 0.54 -7.52
CA GLY A 7 3.11 2.00 -7.49
C GLY A 7 2.91 2.61 -6.09
N GLY A 8 3.14 1.82 -5.03
CA GLY A 8 2.89 2.22 -3.64
C GLY A 8 3.79 3.33 -3.10
N ALA A 9 4.91 3.64 -3.76
CA ALA A 9 5.75 4.80 -3.46
C ALA A 9 5.29 6.07 -4.20
N GLY A 10 4.37 5.96 -5.16
CA GLY A 10 3.75 7.10 -5.82
C GLY A 10 2.81 7.89 -4.93
N PHE A 11 2.32 9.04 -5.42
CA PHE A 11 1.45 9.93 -4.66
C PHE A 11 0.16 9.24 -4.16
N ILE A 12 -0.56 8.57 -5.06
CA ILE A 12 -1.82 7.89 -4.72
C ILE A 12 -1.54 6.62 -3.92
N GLY A 13 -0.59 5.81 -4.36
CA GLY A 13 -0.26 4.54 -3.72
C GLY A 13 0.15 4.71 -2.26
N SER A 14 1.00 5.70 -1.96
CA SER A 14 1.47 5.94 -0.59
C SER A 14 0.35 6.42 0.35
N ASN A 15 -0.57 7.26 -0.14
CA ASN A 15 -1.75 7.68 0.63
C ASN A 15 -2.73 6.52 0.83
N PHE A 16 -2.96 5.71 -0.20
CA PHE A 16 -3.82 4.53 -0.12
C PHE A 16 -3.29 3.53 0.92
N ILE A 17 -1.99 3.22 0.91
CA ILE A 17 -1.38 2.29 1.88
C ILE A 17 -1.56 2.81 3.30
N ARG A 18 -1.28 4.10 3.55
CA ARG A 18 -1.46 4.73 4.87
C ARG A 18 -2.92 4.67 5.33
N TYR A 19 -3.85 4.99 4.43
CA TYR A 19 -5.28 4.90 4.71
C TYR A 19 -5.69 3.46 5.05
N TRP A 20 -5.25 2.47 4.28
CA TRP A 20 -5.65 1.08 4.47
C TRP A 20 -5.13 0.51 5.79
N LEU A 21 -3.84 0.71 6.09
CA LEU A 21 -3.23 0.27 7.35
C LEU A 21 -3.94 0.86 8.59
N LYS A 22 -4.47 2.09 8.47
CA LYS A 22 -5.25 2.72 9.55
C LYS A 22 -6.63 2.08 9.74
N ASN A 23 -7.31 1.72 8.66
CA ASN A 23 -8.71 1.26 8.70
C ASN A 23 -8.84 -0.27 8.80
N HIS A 24 -7.80 -1.02 8.41
CA HIS A 24 -7.79 -2.48 8.42
C HIS A 24 -6.49 -3.00 9.08
N PRO A 25 -6.35 -2.85 10.41
CA PRO A 25 -5.08 -3.12 11.11
C PRO A 25 -4.68 -4.61 11.13
N SER A 26 -5.62 -5.51 10.86
CA SER A 26 -5.36 -6.96 10.74
C SER A 26 -4.97 -7.39 9.32
N ASP A 27 -4.99 -6.47 8.35
CA ASP A 27 -4.58 -6.76 6.98
C ASP A 27 -3.09 -6.54 6.78
N GLU A 28 -2.51 -7.31 5.86
CA GLU A 28 -1.12 -7.17 5.44
C GLU A 28 -1.07 -6.55 4.03
N ILE A 29 -0.14 -5.61 3.83
CA ILE A 29 0.09 -4.98 2.53
C ILE A 29 1.54 -5.21 2.09
N VAL A 30 1.71 -5.60 0.84
CA VAL A 30 3.00 -5.60 0.13
C VAL A 30 2.95 -4.51 -0.93
N SER A 31 3.89 -3.56 -0.88
CA SER A 31 4.06 -2.54 -1.91
C SER A 31 5.11 -3.01 -2.92
N LEU A 32 4.73 -3.11 -4.19
CA LEU A 32 5.65 -3.34 -5.31
C LEU A 32 5.79 -2.06 -6.12
N ASP A 33 7.01 -1.55 -6.23
CA ASP A 33 7.27 -0.33 -6.99
C ASP A 33 8.54 -0.47 -7.82
N LYS A 34 8.54 0.18 -8.99
CA LYS A 34 9.72 0.28 -9.86
C LYS A 34 10.31 1.67 -9.66
N LEU A 35 11.27 1.76 -8.75
CA LEU A 35 11.87 3.04 -8.34
C LEU A 35 12.97 3.56 -9.29
N THR A 36 13.29 2.80 -10.33
CA THR A 36 14.24 3.12 -11.41
C THR A 36 13.94 2.29 -12.66
#